data_AF-A0A6D2KGP4-F1
#
_entry.id   AF-A0A6D2KGP4-F1
#
_cell.length_a   1.000
_cell.length_b   1.000
_cell.length_c   1.000
_cell.angle_alpha   90.00
_cell.angle_beta   90.00
_cell.angle_gamma   90.00
#
_symmetry.space_group_name_H-M   'P 1'
#
loop_
_entity.id
_entity.type
_entity.pdbx_description
1 polymer ?
#
loop_
_entity_poly.entity_id
_entity_poly.type
_entity_poly.pdbx_seq_one_letter_code
_entity_poly.pdbx_strand_id
1 'polypeptide(L)' 'MSSCEVQMHGLRLCRAMDLTVLDGYNELMKELDKIFDLKGQLCAGHLWEIVYIDNEGDMMLVGEDPWP' A
#
# COMPACT_ATOMS: atom_id res chain seq x y z
N MET A 1 -15.21 0.78 8.22
CA MET A 1 -14.79 1.59 7.06
C MET A 1 -13.45 2.19 7.40
N SER A 2 -12.38 1.43 7.14
CA SER A 2 -11.01 1.80 7.46
C SER A 2 -10.43 2.54 6.26
N SER A 3 -10.12 3.83 6.44
CA SER A 3 -9.44 4.65 5.43
C SER A 3 -7.95 4.62 5.73
N CYS A 4 -7.12 4.16 4.80
CA CYS A 4 -5.67 4.18 4.93
C CYS A 4 -5.12 5.54 4.50
N GLU A 5 -4.35 6.21 5.37
CA GLU A 5 -3.73 7.51 5.09
C GLU A 5 -2.25 7.31 4.74
N VAL A 6 -1.81 7.77 3.55
CA VAL A 6 -0.44 7.62 3.05
C VAL A 6 0.26 8.98 3.02
N GLN A 7 1.45 9.08 3.62
CA GLN A 7 2.20 10.35 3.73
C GLN A 7 3.60 10.23 3.08
N MET A 8 3.88 11.09 2.10
CA MET A 8 5.17 11.19 1.39
C MET A 8 5.74 12.61 1.55
N HIS A 9 6.99 12.74 2.00
CA HIS A 9 7.64 14.03 2.29
C HIS A 9 7.98 14.77 0.98
N GLY A 10 7.11 15.71 0.56
CA GLY A 10 7.37 16.66 -0.54
C GLY A 10 6.15 17.01 -1.40
N LEU A 11 5.17 16.12 -1.49
CA LEU A 11 3.89 16.35 -2.16
C LEU A 11 2.85 15.44 -1.50
N ARG A 12 1.92 16.01 -0.73
CA ARG A 12 0.80 15.26 -0.14
C ARG A 12 -0.18 14.87 -1.25
N LEU A 13 0.00 13.69 -1.81
CA LEU A 13 -1.02 13.03 -2.63
C LEU A 13 -1.68 11.93 -1.79
N CYS A 14 -2.65 12.30 -0.96
CA CYS A 14 -3.48 11.31 -0.28
C CYS A 14 -4.51 10.77 -1.28
N ARG A 15 -4.32 9.56 -1.78
CA ARG A 15 -5.37 8.81 -2.48
C ARG A 15 -5.88 7.73 -1.54
N ALA A 16 -7.18 7.78 -1.24
CA ALA A 16 -7.84 6.69 -0.55
C ALA A 16 -7.95 5.51 -1.52
N MET A 17 -7.45 4.35 -1.13
CA MET A 17 -7.71 3.07 -1.78
C MET A 17 -8.67 2.27 -0.92
N ASP A 18 -9.68 1.68 -1.56
CA ASP A 18 -10.53 0.71 -0.90
C ASP A 18 -9.82 -0.66 -0.99
N LEU A 19 -9.45 -1.22 0.16
CA LEU A 19 -8.79 -2.52 0.20
C LEU A 19 -9.78 -3.67 -0.05
N THR A 20 -11.09 -3.43 0.11
CA THR A 20 -12.12 -4.48 -0.03
C THR A 20 -12.39 -4.89 -1.48
N VAL A 21 -11.93 -4.09 -2.44
CA VAL A 21 -12.06 -4.39 -3.87
C VAL A 21 -10.83 -5.11 -4.45
N LEU A 22 -9.79 -5.30 -3.65
CA LEU A 22 -8.55 -5.94 -4.06
C LEU A 22 -8.57 -7.42 -3.66
N ASP A 23 -8.20 -8.28 -4.59
CA ASP A 23 -8.20 -9.76 -4.44
C ASP A 23 -6.85 -10.29 -3.90
N GLY A 24 -6.06 -9.42 -3.25
CA GLY A 24 -4.77 -9.79 -2.68
C GLY A 24 -3.72 -8.69 -2.68
N TYR A 25 -2.61 -8.97 -1.99
CA TYR A 25 -1.42 -8.11 -1.95
C TYR A 25 -0.84 -7.80 -3.34
N ASN A 26 -0.96 -8.72 -4.29
CA ASN A 26 -0.47 -8.50 -5.65
C ASN A 26 -1.26 -7.40 -6.38
N GLU A 27 -2.57 -7.27 -6.13
CA GLU A 27 -3.38 -6.18 -6.69
C GLU A 27 -3.09 -4.86 -5.99
N LEU A 28 -2.94 -4.89 -4.66
CA LEU A 28 -2.49 -3.72 -3.89
C LEU A 28 -1.18 -3.16 -4.43
N MET A 29 -0.18 -4.02 -4.67
CA MET A 29 1.11 -3.61 -5.23
C MET A 29 0.97 -2.99 -6.61
N LYS A 30 0.13 -3.56 -7.49
CA LYS A 30 -0.12 -2.99 -8.83
C LYS A 30 -0.79 -1.62 -8.77
N GLU A 31 -1.77 -1.46 -7.90
CA GLU A 31 -2.46 -0.16 -7.75
C GLU A 31 -1.53 0.90 -7.14
N LEU A 32 -0.70 0.53 -6.17
CA LEU A 32 0.31 1.44 -5.63
C LEU A 32 1.34 1.82 -6.70
N ASP A 33 1.82 0.85 -7.48
CA ASP A 33 2.76 1.09 -8.57
C ASP A 33 2.19 2.06 -9.63
N LYS A 34 0.88 1.99 -9.91
CA LYS A 34 0.17 2.95 -10.76
C LYS A 34 -0.01 4.32 -10.12
N ILE A 35 -0.40 4.39 -8.85
CA ILE A 35 -0.66 5.66 -8.15
C ILE A 35 0.62 6.48 -8.05
N PHE A 36 1.74 5.82 -7.77
CA PHE A 36 3.03 6.45 -7.59
C PHE A 36 3.87 6.52 -8.88
N ASP A 37 3.34 6.04 -10.02
CA ASP A 37 4.04 5.95 -11.32
C ASP A 37 5.44 5.31 -11.18
N LEU A 38 5.51 4.22 -10.44
CA LEU A 38 6.77 3.54 -10.09
C LEU A 38 7.26 2.58 -11.20
N LYS A 39 6.51 2.46 -12.31
CA LYS A 39 6.90 1.73 -13.54
C LYS A 39 7.31 0.26 -13.29
N GLY A 40 6.61 -0.42 -12.40
CA GLY A 40 6.85 -1.83 -12.07
C GLY A 40 7.94 -2.04 -11.04
N GLN A 41 8.54 -0.98 -10.49
CA GLN A 41 9.60 -1.12 -9.47
C GLN A 41 9.08 -1.71 -8.17
N LEU A 42 7.82 -1.44 -7.82
CA LEU A 42 7.20 -2.00 -6.62
C LEU A 42 7.00 -3.52 -6.78
N CYS A 43 6.54 -3.95 -7.95
CA CYS A 43 6.35 -5.37 -8.28
C CYS A 43 7.68 -6.12 -8.53
N ALA A 44 8.77 -5.41 -8.85
CA ALA A 44 10.09 -5.99 -9.06
C ALA A 44 10.77 -6.48 -7.76
N GLY A 45 10.12 -6.27 -6.61
CA GLY A 45 10.26 -7.14 -5.43
C GLY A 45 11.57 -7.09 -4.64
N HIS A 46 12.49 -6.16 -4.92
CA HIS A 46 13.78 -6.13 -4.22
C HIS A 46 14.20 -4.76 -3.64
N LEU A 47 13.44 -3.69 -3.88
CA LEU A 47 13.83 -2.33 -3.51
C LEU A 47 12.85 -1.64 -2.56
N TRP A 48 11.63 -2.15 -2.43
CA TRP A 48 10.54 -1.45 -1.75
C TRP A 48 9.88 -2.36 -0.73
N GLU A 49 9.84 -1.90 0.51
CA GLU A 49 9.02 -2.46 1.58
C GLU A 49 7.79 -1.56 1.75
N ILE A 50 6.63 -2.20 1.89
CA ILE A 50 5.36 -1.49 2.09
C ILE A 50 4.94 -1.76 3.53
N VAL A 51 4.73 -0.68 4.29
CA VAL A 51 4.20 -0.72 5.64
C VAL A 51 2.88 0.03 5.70
N TYR A 52 1.94 -0.48 6.51
CA TYR A 52 0.68 0.18 6.80
C TYR A 52 0.59 0.47 8.29
N ILE A 53 -0.22 1.45 8.66
CA ILE A 53 -0.53 1.74 10.06
C ILE A 53 -1.90 1.15 10.34
N ASP A 54 -1.99 0.29 11.35
CA ASP A 54 -3.25 -0.30 11.76
C ASP A 54 -4.14 0.69 12.55
N ASN A 55 -5.26 0.21 13.06
CA ASN A 55 -6.17 0.99 13.89
C ASN A 55 -5.62 1.29 15.30
N GLU A 56 -4.53 0.64 15.70
CA GLU A 56 -3.83 0.86 16.98
C GLU A 56 -2.69 1.87 16.83
N GLY A 57 -2.32 2.20 15.58
CA GLY A 57 -1.25 3.13 15.27
C GLY A 57 0.11 2.45 15.06
N ASP A 58 0.14 1.13 15.02
CA ASP A 58 1.35 0.35 14.87
C ASP A 58 1.70 0.15 13.38
N MET A 59 2.99 0.29 13.08
CA MET A 59 3.51 0.06 11.73
C MET A 59 3.65 -1.44 11.48
N MET A 60 2.86 -1.96 10.55
CA MET A 60 2.78 -3.36 10.17
C MET A 60 3.30 -3.54 8.75
N LEU A 61 4.01 -4.63 8.48
CA LEU A 61 4.52 -4.92 7.14
C LEU A 61 3.44 -5.59 6.28
N VAL A 62 3.24 -5.08 5.07
CA VAL A 62 2.27 -5.63 4.12
C VAL A 62 2.75 -7.00 3.66
N GLY A 63 1.93 -8.04 3.87
CA GLY A 63 2.23 -9.41 3.46
C GLY A 63 2.59 -10.38 4.59
N GLU A 64 2.74 -9.91 5.84
CA GLU A 64 2.90 -10.81 6.99
C GLU A 64 1.60 -11.50 7.39
N ASP A 65 0.48 -10.78 7.30
CA ASP A 65 -0.85 -11.34 7.56
C ASP A 65 -1.47 -11.94 6.29
N PRO A 66 -2.28 -13.01 6.38
CA PRO A 66 -3.03 -13.52 5.23
C PRO A 66 -4.04 -12.48 4.73
N TRP A 67 -4.16 -12.35 3.41
CA TRP A 67 -5.19 -11.51 2.80
C TRP A 67 -6.58 -12.15 3.04
N PRO A 68 -7.57 -11.39 3.55
CA PRO A 68 -8.92 -11.90 3.85
C PRO A 68 -9.81 -12.09 2.61
#